data_AF-A0A9D2K8Z8-F1
#
_entry.id   AF-A0A9D2K8Z8-F1
#
_cell.length_a   1.000
_cell.length_b   1.000
_cell.length_c   1.000
_cell.angle_alpha   90.00
_cell.angle_beta   90.00
_cell.angle_gamma   90.00
#
_symmetry.space_group_name_H-M   'P 1'
#
loop_
_entity.id
_entity.type
_entity.pdbx_description
1 polymer ?
#
loop_
_entity_poly.entity_id
_entity_poly.type
_entity_poly.pdbx_seq_one_letter_code
_entity_poly.pdbx_strand_id
1 'polypeptide(L)'
;MAVQMPMNGEEPLFRLIKEVAAEPRRGLQGVPLQLSETLPPAAYYDILSGCASAFDMWEVKYYHPLAGHKALVEWVKGTRLRPYLAFLGEERGAEFEAEITRRAEALYPVGKDGRVVLGFRRFFFTAGKQA
;
A
#
# COMPACT_ATOMS: atom_id res chain seq x y z
N MET A 1 -5.93 -6.53 23.63
CA MET A 1 -5.98 -5.65 22.45
C MET A 1 -5.87 -6.52 21.20
N ALA A 2 -6.58 -6.17 20.14
CA ALA A 2 -6.46 -6.80 18.82
C ALA A 2 -6.37 -5.70 17.77
N VAL A 3 -5.39 -5.78 16.88
CA VAL A 3 -5.10 -4.75 15.87
C VAL A 3 -4.97 -5.40 14.50
N GLN A 4 -5.46 -4.69 13.49
CA GLN A 4 -5.22 -5.00 12.09
C GLN A 4 -4.78 -3.73 11.37
N MET A 5 -3.73 -3.83 10.57
CA MET A 5 -3.23 -2.73 9.74
C MET A 5 -2.81 -3.19 8.33
N PRO A 6 -2.91 -2.33 7.31
CA PRO A 6 -2.39 -2.65 5.98
C PRO A 6 -0.85 -2.71 6.03
N MET A 7 -0.24 -3.69 5.34
CA MET A 7 1.22 -3.84 5.24
C MET A 7 1.64 -4.02 3.78
N ASN A 8 1.21 -3.06 2.95
CA ASN A 8 1.34 -3.15 1.50
C ASN A 8 2.58 -2.46 0.93
N GLY A 9 3.48 -1.92 1.76
CA GLY A 9 4.63 -1.14 1.29
C GLY A 9 5.48 -1.86 0.23
N GLU A 10 5.54 -3.19 0.34
CA GLU A 10 6.29 -4.08 -0.56
C GLU A 10 5.44 -4.71 -1.68
N GLU A 11 4.14 -4.43 -1.75
CA GLU A 11 3.30 -4.92 -2.86
C GLU A 11 3.67 -4.20 -4.18
N PRO A 12 3.61 -4.89 -5.34
CA PRO A 12 4.11 -4.36 -6.61
C PRO A 12 3.58 -2.97 -6.97
N LEU A 13 2.28 -2.73 -6.81
CA LEU A 13 1.67 -1.43 -7.07
C LEU A 13 2.17 -0.33 -6.13
N PHE A 14 2.41 -0.63 -4.85
CA PHE A 14 2.88 0.35 -3.87
C PHE A 14 4.35 0.73 -4.11
N ARG A 15 5.18 -0.24 -4.51
CA ARG A 15 6.55 0.04 -4.97
C ARG A 15 6.55 0.89 -6.23
N LEU A 16 5.73 0.54 -7.24
CA LEU A 16 5.57 1.32 -8.46
C LEU A 16 5.17 2.77 -8.18
N ILE A 17 4.22 3.00 -7.26
CA ILE A 17 3.82 4.37 -6.87
C ILE A 17 5.01 5.15 -6.29
N LYS A 18 5.79 4.52 -5.40
CA LYS A 18 7.00 5.14 -4.83
C LYS A 18 8.04 5.46 -5.92
N GLU A 19 8.24 4.55 -6.87
CA GLU A 19 9.17 4.73 -8.00
C GLU A 19 8.74 5.89 -8.90
N VAL A 20 7.48 5.94 -9.33
CA VAL A 20 6.97 7.04 -10.16
C VAL A 20 7.02 8.36 -9.39
N ALA A 21 6.73 8.36 -8.09
CA ALA A 21 6.80 9.56 -7.25
C ALA A 21 8.23 10.08 -7.07
N ALA A 22 9.24 9.19 -7.06
CA ALA A 22 10.64 9.55 -6.89
C ALA A 22 11.26 10.21 -8.14
N GLU A 23 10.60 10.13 -9.30
CA GLU A 23 11.11 10.72 -10.54
C GLU A 23 11.25 12.24 -10.43
N PRO A 24 12.41 12.83 -10.79
CA PRO A 24 12.67 14.26 -10.63
C PRO A 24 11.58 15.16 -11.25
N ARG A 25 11.05 14.78 -12.42
CA ARG A 25 9.98 15.51 -13.13
C ARG A 25 8.68 15.68 -12.32
N ARG A 26 8.47 14.86 -11.28
CA ARG A 26 7.31 14.97 -10.40
C ARG A 26 7.48 16.07 -9.35
N GLY A 27 8.70 16.50 -9.04
CA GLY A 27 8.95 17.56 -8.06
C GLY A 27 8.48 17.21 -6.64
N LEU A 28 8.41 15.91 -6.32
CA LEU A 28 7.98 15.39 -5.01
C LEU A 28 9.18 15.13 -4.07
N GLN A 29 10.41 15.28 -4.56
CA GLN A 29 11.61 15.04 -3.77
C GLN A 29 11.73 16.08 -2.65
N GLY A 30 11.93 15.60 -1.42
CA GLY A 30 12.03 16.45 -0.23
C GLY A 30 10.70 17.03 0.26
N VAL A 31 9.57 16.72 -0.40
CA VAL A 31 8.24 17.15 0.05
C VAL A 31 7.84 16.29 1.26
N PRO A 32 7.50 16.89 2.42
CA PRO A 32 7.10 16.16 3.62
C PRO A 32 5.66 15.65 3.49
N LEU A 33 5.46 14.65 2.64
CA LEU A 33 4.16 14.00 2.48
C LEU A 33 3.85 13.13 3.71
N GLN A 34 2.62 13.24 4.22
CA GLN A 34 2.12 12.37 5.28
C GLN A 34 1.77 11.00 4.70
N LEU A 35 2.78 10.15 4.52
CA LEU A 35 2.61 8.77 4.10
C LEU A 35 2.51 7.89 5.34
N SER A 36 1.40 7.17 5.49
CA SER A 36 1.30 6.14 6.53
C SER A 36 2.25 5.00 6.20
N GLU A 37 3.28 4.81 7.02
CA GLU A 37 4.19 3.67 6.94
C GLU A 37 4.06 2.82 8.20
N THR A 38 4.11 1.50 8.01
CA THR A 38 4.10 0.53 9.10
C THR A 38 5.52 0.12 9.44
N LEU A 39 5.76 -0.23 10.70
CA LEU A 39 7.01 -0.84 11.10
C LEU A 39 7.17 -2.24 10.46
N PRO A 40 8.40 -2.75 10.30
CA PRO A 40 8.59 -4.16 9.94
C PRO A 40 8.06 -5.06 11.07
N PRO A 41 7.62 -6.30 10.76
CA PRO A 41 7.10 -7.22 11.77
C PRO A 41 8.03 -7.44 12.98
N ALA A 42 9.35 -7.52 12.76
CA ALA A 42 10.32 -7.66 13.85
C ALA A 42 10.27 -6.52 14.87
N ALA A 43 10.08 -5.27 14.43
CA ALA A 43 9.96 -4.15 15.35
C ALA A 43 8.65 -4.20 16.16
N TYR A 44 7.56 -4.72 15.58
CA TYR A 44 6.34 -4.99 16.35
C TYR A 44 6.55 -6.09 17.38
N TYR A 45 7.31 -7.15 17.05
CA TYR A 45 7.67 -8.19 18.01
C TYR A 45 8.43 -7.61 19.20
N ASP A 46 9.46 -6.79 18.94
CA ASP A 46 10.26 -6.16 20.01
C ASP A 46 9.38 -5.29 20.93
N ILE A 47 8.49 -4.49 20.35
CA ILE A 47 7.53 -3.67 21.12
C ILE A 47 6.61 -4.56 21.96
N LEU A 48 5.98 -5.57 21.35
CA LEU A 48 4.99 -6.42 22.01
C LEU A 48 5.60 -7.28 23.11
N SER A 49 6.79 -7.84 22.88
CA SER A 49 7.53 -8.63 23.87
C SER A 49 7.92 -7.80 25.10
N GLY A 50 8.11 -6.49 24.95
CA GLY A 50 8.39 -5.59 26.06
C GLY A 50 7.18 -5.12 26.87
N CYS A 51 5.94 -5.28 26.36
CA CYS A 51 4.75 -4.71 26.99
C CYS A 51 3.55 -5.66 27.16
N ALA A 52 3.60 -6.89 26.65
CA ALA A 52 2.56 -7.91 26.79
C ALA A 52 3.14 -9.23 27.32
N SER A 53 2.38 -9.96 28.14
CA SER A 53 2.79 -11.30 28.59
C SER A 53 2.34 -12.41 27.64
N ALA A 54 1.34 -12.15 26.80
CA ALA A 54 0.95 -13.04 25.71
C ALA A 54 0.54 -12.21 24.48
N PHE A 55 1.00 -12.62 23.30
CA PHE A 55 0.65 -11.99 22.02
C PHE A 55 0.80 -12.99 20.86
N ASP A 56 -0.03 -12.80 19.83
CA ASP A 56 0.10 -13.49 18.54
C ASP A 56 0.26 -12.46 17.45
N MET A 57 1.05 -12.77 16.41
CA MET A 57 1.26 -11.93 15.24
C MET A 57 1.11 -12.77 13.99
N TRP A 58 0.40 -12.27 12.98
CA TRP A 58 0.26 -12.97 11.71
C TRP A 58 0.00 -12.02 10.55
N GLU A 59 0.17 -12.54 9.34
CA GLU A 59 -0.16 -11.83 8.11
C GLU A 59 -1.17 -12.62 7.30
N VAL A 60 -2.07 -11.88 6.64
CA VAL A 60 -2.97 -12.43 5.62
C VAL A 60 -2.81 -11.60 4.36
N LYS A 61 -2.58 -12.28 3.23
CA LYS A 61 -2.61 -11.67 1.90
C LYS A 61 -3.93 -12.00 1.20
N TYR A 62 -4.74 -10.97 1.00
CA TYR A 62 -5.97 -11.07 0.22
C TYR A 62 -5.69 -10.79 -1.25
N TYR A 63 -6.49 -11.40 -2.13
CA TYR A 63 -6.43 -11.19 -3.57
C TYR A 63 -7.77 -10.68 -4.05
N HIS A 64 -7.80 -9.47 -4.58
CA HIS A 64 -9.01 -8.78 -5.01
C HIS A 64 -9.07 -8.71 -6.53
N PRO A 65 -10.00 -9.42 -7.19
CA PRO A 65 -10.21 -9.28 -8.62
C PRO A 65 -10.90 -7.95 -8.92
N LEU A 66 -10.30 -7.15 -9.79
CA LEU A 66 -10.76 -5.83 -10.20
C LEU A 66 -11.02 -5.79 -11.71
N ALA A 67 -11.89 -4.89 -12.16
CA ALA A 67 -12.35 -4.82 -13.55
C ALA A 67 -11.27 -4.45 -14.58
N GLY A 68 -10.07 -4.04 -14.13
CA GLY A 68 -8.94 -3.66 -15.00
C GLY A 68 -7.98 -2.70 -14.29
N HIS A 69 -6.94 -2.24 -14.99
CA HIS A 69 -5.88 -1.41 -14.41
C HIS A 69 -6.36 -0.05 -13.91
N LYS A 70 -7.36 0.57 -14.57
CA LYS A 70 -7.97 1.81 -14.06
C LYS A 70 -8.62 1.60 -12.69
N ALA A 71 -9.37 0.51 -12.52
CA ALA A 71 -9.98 0.16 -11.24
C ALA A 71 -8.93 -0.17 -10.17
N LEU A 72 -7.79 -0.74 -10.56
CA LEU A 72 -6.64 -1.00 -9.69
C LEU A 72 -6.01 0.29 -9.14
N VAL A 73 -5.80 1.31 -9.98
CA VAL A 73 -5.26 2.61 -9.54
C VAL A 73 -6.29 3.39 -8.71
N GLU A 74 -7.56 3.40 -9.13
CA GLU A 74 -8.64 4.02 -8.35
C GLU A 74 -8.81 3.39 -6.97
N TRP A 75 -8.62 2.07 -6.83
CA TRP A 75 -8.66 1.39 -5.52
C TRP A 75 -7.65 1.96 -4.53
N VAL A 76 -6.42 2.23 -4.97
CA VAL A 76 -5.35 2.76 -4.11
C VAL A 76 -5.36 4.28 -4.00
N LYS A 77 -6.22 4.97 -4.75
CA LYS A 77 -6.33 6.43 -4.74
C LYS A 77 -6.64 6.98 -3.35
N GLY A 78 -7.68 6.43 -2.72
CA GLY A 78 -8.13 6.86 -1.39
C GLY A 78 -7.18 6.49 -0.26
N THR A 79 -6.37 5.43 -0.42
CA THR A 79 -5.52 4.89 0.66
C THR A 79 -4.04 5.26 0.54
N ARG A 80 -3.56 5.59 -0.67
CA ARG A 80 -2.14 5.86 -0.91
C ARG A 80 -1.87 7.06 -1.80
N LEU A 81 -2.68 7.34 -2.82
CA LEU A 81 -2.37 8.41 -3.78
C LEU A 81 -2.74 9.80 -3.28
N ARG A 82 -3.72 9.92 -2.37
CA ARG A 82 -4.27 11.20 -1.91
C ARG A 82 -3.21 12.25 -1.53
N PRO A 83 -2.15 11.95 -0.74
CA PRO A 83 -1.12 12.95 -0.43
C PRO A 83 -0.35 13.44 -1.67
N TYR A 84 -0.05 12.56 -2.62
CA TYR A 84 0.62 12.91 -3.87
C TYR A 84 -0.27 13.79 -4.75
N LEU A 85 -1.54 13.40 -4.92
CA LEU A 85 -2.50 14.14 -5.75
C LEU A 85 -2.80 15.53 -5.18
N ALA A 86 -2.88 15.65 -3.85
CA ALA A 86 -3.06 16.93 -3.19
C ALA A 86 -1.90 17.91 -3.46
N PHE A 87 -0.66 17.41 -3.54
CA PHE A 87 0.49 18.23 -3.89
C PHE A 87 0.58 18.56 -5.38
N LEU A 88 0.34 17.56 -6.24
CA LEU A 88 0.49 17.70 -7.69
C LEU A 88 -0.60 18.58 -8.33
N GLY A 89 -1.77 18.69 -7.70
CA GLY A 89 -2.94 19.33 -8.30
C GLY A 89 -3.57 18.47 -9.38
N GLU A 90 -4.57 19.01 -10.07
CA GLU A 90 -5.43 18.25 -10.99
C GLU A 90 -4.69 17.73 -12.22
N GLU A 91 -4.03 18.62 -12.98
CA GLU A 91 -3.37 18.27 -14.25
C GLU A 91 -2.21 17.28 -14.05
N ARG A 92 -1.24 17.64 -13.19
CA ARG A 92 -0.09 16.76 -12.90
C ARG A 92 -0.51 15.50 -12.13
N GLY A 93 -1.61 15.57 -11.38
CA GLY A 93 -2.23 14.41 -10.74
C GLY A 93 -2.76 13.42 -11.76
N ALA A 94 -3.50 13.88 -12.77
CA ALA A 94 -4.00 13.03 -13.85
C ALA A 94 -2.86 12.37 -14.64
N GLU A 95 -1.79 13.11 -14.94
CA GLU A 95 -0.58 12.55 -15.57
C GLU A 95 0.13 11.51 -14.69
N PHE A 96 0.10 11.70 -13.37
CA PHE A 96 0.68 10.77 -12.41
C PHE A 96 -0.11 9.46 -12.37
N GLU A 97 -1.44 9.55 -12.29
CA GLU A 97 -2.34 8.39 -12.32
C GLU A 97 -2.27 7.62 -13.65
N ALA A 98 -2.21 8.33 -14.78
CA ALA A 98 -2.09 7.73 -16.10
C ALA A 98 -0.78 6.93 -16.24
N GLU A 99 0.34 7.49 -15.78
CA GLU A 99 1.64 6.82 -15.86
C GLU A 99 1.70 5.59 -14.93
N ILE A 100 1.14 5.67 -13.72
CA ILE A 100 1.02 4.51 -12.83
C ILE A 100 0.16 3.43 -13.48
N THR A 101 -0.99 3.81 -14.06
CA THR A 101 -1.90 2.86 -14.73
C THR A 101 -1.18 2.13 -15.86
N ARG A 102 -0.51 2.88 -16.75
CA ARG A 102 0.23 2.33 -17.88
C ARG A 102 1.35 1.37 -17.44
N ARG A 103 2.11 1.72 -16.41
CA ARG A 103 3.19 0.85 -15.90
C ARG A 103 2.66 -0.37 -15.15
N ALA A 104 1.49 -0.25 -14.50
CA ALA A 104 0.85 -1.37 -13.81
C ALA A 104 0.41 -2.48 -14.78
N GLU A 105 0.21 -2.20 -16.07
CA GLU A 105 -0.13 -3.21 -17.09
C GLU A 105 0.89 -4.35 -17.16
N ALA A 106 2.19 -4.02 -17.03
CA ALA A 106 3.26 -5.02 -17.02
C ALA A 106 3.33 -5.83 -15.71
N LEU A 107 2.82 -5.29 -14.60
CA LEU A 107 2.87 -5.94 -13.28
C LEU A 107 1.63 -6.80 -12.98
N TYR A 108 0.50 -6.47 -13.62
CA TYR A 108 -0.80 -7.07 -13.36
C TYR A 108 -1.37 -7.63 -14.66
N PRO A 109 -1.02 -8.87 -15.06
CA PRO A 109 -1.56 -9.48 -16.26
C PRO A 109 -3.08 -9.61 -16.16
N VAL A 110 -3.76 -9.40 -17.29
CA VAL A 110 -5.21 -9.57 -17.40
C VAL A 110 -5.56 -11.05 -17.43
N GLY A 111 -6.44 -11.46 -16.53
CA GLY A 111 -6.98 -12.81 -16.47
C GLY A 111 -7.89 -13.14 -17.66
N LYS A 112 -8.23 -14.41 -17.81
CA LYS A 112 -9.13 -14.88 -18.89
C LYS A 112 -10.52 -14.25 -18.84
N ASP A 113 -10.93 -13.79 -17.67
CA ASP A 113 -12.19 -13.10 -17.40
C ASP A 113 -12.09 -11.57 -17.57
N GLY A 114 -10.97 -11.06 -18.08
CA GLY A 114 -10.73 -9.63 -18.27
C GLY A 114 -10.33 -8.88 -17.01
N ARG A 115 -10.13 -9.56 -15.87
CA ARG A 115 -9.84 -8.90 -14.58
C ARG A 115 -8.34 -8.83 -14.29
N VAL A 116 -7.98 -7.91 -13.39
CA VAL A 116 -6.65 -7.85 -12.78
C VAL A 116 -6.76 -8.17 -11.29
N VAL A 117 -5.77 -8.84 -10.72
CA VAL A 117 -5.82 -9.28 -9.32
C VAL A 117 -4.88 -8.45 -8.46
N LEU A 118 -5.43 -7.64 -7.56
CA LEU A 118 -4.66 -6.87 -6.59
C LEU A 118 -4.36 -7.71 -5.34
N GLY A 119 -3.08 -7.87 -5.02
CA GLY A 119 -2.64 -8.38 -3.73
C GLY A 119 -2.72 -7.31 -2.63
N PHE A 120 -3.30 -7.65 -1.48
CA PHE A 120 -3.44 -6.76 -0.33
C PHE A 120 -3.09 -7.47 0.97
N ARG A 121 -1.93 -7.13 1.54
CA ARG A 121 -1.42 -7.66 2.81
C ARG A 121 -2.00 -6.90 3.99
N ARG A 122 -2.45 -7.66 4.97
CA ARG A 122 -2.87 -7.19 6.29
C ARG A 122 -2.01 -7.87 7.34
N PHE A 123 -1.40 -7.06 8.20
CA PHE A 123 -0.72 -7.52 9.38
C PHE A 123 -1.67 -7.41 10.57
N PHE A 124 -1.65 -8.42 11.43
CA PHE A 124 -2.51 -8.54 12.58
C PHE A 124 -1.68 -8.87 13.81
N PHE A 125 -2.13 -8.40 14.96
CA PHE A 125 -1.66 -8.93 16.22
C PHE A 125 -2.70 -8.84 17.32
N THR A 126 -2.60 -9.74 18.30
CA THR A 126 -3.28 -9.67 19.59
C THR A 126 -2.25 -9.41 20.68
N ALA A 127 -2.65 -8.78 21.79
CA ALA A 127 -1.78 -8.57 22.94
C ALA A 127 -2.62 -8.56 24.21
N GLY A 128 -2.20 -9.29 25.24
CA GLY A 128 -2.94 -9.43 26.48
C GLY A 128 -2.06 -9.79 27.68
N LYS A 129 -2.75 -10.06 28.81
CA LYS A 129 -2.13 -10.66 29.98
C LYS A 129 -2.29 -12.18 29.90
N GLN A 130 -1.30 -12.94 30.34
CA GLN A 130 -1.48 -14.38 30.62
C GLN A 130 -2.64 -14.54 31.62
N ALA A 131 -3.56 -15.45 31.34
CA ALA A 131 -4.64 -15.81 32.25
C ALA A 131 -4.12 -16.63 33.43
#